data_AF-A0A4P6ZER4-F1
#
_entry.id   AF-A0A4P6ZER4-F1
#
_cell.length_a   1.000
_cell.length_b   1.000
_cell.length_c   1.000
_cell.angle_alpha   90.00
_cell.angle_beta   90.00
_cell.angle_gamma   90.00
#
_symmetry.space_group_name_H-M   'P 1'
#
loop_
_entity.id
_entity.type
_entity.pdbx_description
1 polymer ?
#
loop_
_entity_poly.entity_id
_entity_poly.type
_entity_poly.pdbx_seq_one_letter_code
_entity_poly.pdbx_strand_id
1 'polypeptide(L)'
;MKKELLLSKNVLYTLILVNFVFNFFTVFYSIPSLDIPLAAGKVLIYIGLFSSFIASVVLIVDVFTNHINGRYLWTLAFLFSGGLLGFFYLRGRDYYLNASN
;
A
#
# COMPACT_ATOMS: atom_id res chain seq x y z
N MET A 1 -6.47 13.33 20.24
CA MET A 1 -6.58 14.18 19.02
C MET A 1 -6.27 13.30 17.82
N LYS A 2 -7.16 13.27 16.82
CA LYS A 2 -6.94 12.49 15.58
C LYS A 2 -5.78 13.12 14.82
N LYS A 3 -4.75 12.32 14.50
CA LYS A 3 -3.62 12.78 13.69
C LYS A 3 -3.92 12.60 12.21
N GLU A 4 -3.40 13.51 11.41
CA GLU A 4 -3.47 13.43 9.96
C GLU A 4 -2.54 12.34 9.42
N LEU A 5 -2.84 11.86 8.21
CA LEU A 5 -1.96 10.94 7.51
C LEU A 5 -0.65 11.65 7.16
N LEU A 6 0.48 10.93 7.20
CA LEU A 6 1.78 11.47 6.77
C LEU A 6 1.80 11.84 5.28
N LEU A 7 1.01 11.14 4.47
CA LEU A 7 0.81 11.43 3.05
C LEU A 7 -0.68 11.61 2.78
N SER A 8 -1.02 12.44 1.79
CA SER A 8 -2.42 12.65 1.43
C SER A 8 -3.07 11.34 0.95
N LYS A 9 -4.38 11.18 1.20
CA LYS A 9 -5.14 9.99 0.78
C LYS A 9 -4.95 9.69 -0.71
N ASN A 10 -4.93 10.73 -1.55
CA ASN A 10 -4.74 10.58 -3.00
C ASN A 10 -3.38 9.99 -3.37
N VAL A 11 -2.30 10.43 -2.71
CA VAL A 11 -0.96 9.87 -2.93
C VAL A 11 -0.92 8.40 -2.52
N LEU A 12 -1.53 8.06 -1.37
CA LEU A 12 -1.57 6.67 -0.92
C LEU A 12 -2.39 5.77 -1.86
N TYR A 13 -3.53 6.26 -2.37
CA TYR A 13 -4.29 5.52 -3.39
C TYR A 13 -3.49 5.31 -4.67
N THR A 14 -2.76 6.33 -5.14
CA THR A 14 -1.88 6.21 -6.30
C THR A 14 -0.77 5.18 -6.04
N LEU A 15 -0.12 5.21 -4.88
CA LEU A 15 0.92 4.24 -4.53
C LEU A 15 0.38 2.81 -4.50
N ILE A 16 -0.81 2.61 -3.93
CA ILE A 16 -1.46 1.30 -3.90
C ILE A 16 -1.83 0.83 -5.32
N LEU A 17 -2.32 1.72 -6.17
CA LEU A 17 -2.64 1.41 -7.57
C LEU A 17 -1.40 1.04 -8.36
N VAL A 18 -0.33 1.84 -8.24
CA VAL A 18 0.97 1.61 -8.88
C VAL A 18 1.52 0.25 -8.47
N ASN A 19 1.52 -0.04 -7.16
CA ASN A 19 1.91 -1.33 -6.63
C ASN A 19 1.07 -2.47 -7.26
N PHE A 20 -0.26 -2.35 -7.24
CA PHE A 20 -1.15 -3.38 -7.78
C PHE A 20 -0.89 -3.64 -9.26
N VAL A 21 -0.80 -2.59 -10.07
CA VAL A 21 -0.56 -2.69 -11.52
C VAL A 21 0.77 -3.39 -11.78
N PHE A 22 1.86 -2.94 -11.15
CA PHE A 22 3.18 -3.53 -11.43
C PHE A 22 3.34 -4.95 -10.87
N ASN A 23 2.78 -5.25 -9.71
CA ASN A 23 2.77 -6.64 -9.21
C ASN A 23 1.91 -7.54 -10.09
N PHE A 24 0.74 -7.08 -10.55
CA PHE A 24 -0.10 -7.81 -11.48
C PHE A 24 0.67 -8.11 -12.79
N PHE A 25 1.29 -7.11 -13.40
CA PHE A 25 2.08 -7.33 -14.61
C PHE A 25 3.26 -8.28 -14.37
N THR A 26 3.92 -8.19 -13.22
CA THR A 26 5.07 -9.05 -12.88
C THR A 26 4.66 -10.51 -12.68
N VAL A 27 3.50 -10.76 -12.06
CA VAL A 27 3.02 -12.12 -11.76
C VAL A 27 2.39 -12.78 -12.99
N PHE A 28 1.59 -12.04 -13.76
CA PHE A 28 0.77 -12.62 -14.83
C PHE A 28 1.44 -12.60 -16.20
N TYR A 29 2.42 -11.71 -16.44
CA TYR A 29 3.07 -11.61 -17.74
C TYR A 29 4.57 -11.86 -17.59
N SER A 30 5.10 -12.80 -18.37
CA SER A 30 6.55 -12.88 -18.51
C SER A 30 7.00 -11.67 -19.32
N ILE A 31 7.78 -10.79 -18.71
CA ILE A 31 8.27 -9.56 -19.35
C ILE A 31 8.91 -9.81 -20.73
N PRO A 32 9.64 -10.92 -20.97
CA PRO A 32 10.16 -11.25 -22.30
C PRO A 32 9.08 -11.53 -23.35
N SER A 33 7.88 -11.97 -22.97
CA SER A 33 6.77 -12.23 -23.91
C SER A 33 6.08 -10.96 -24.42
N LEU A 34 6.45 -9.79 -23.88
CA LEU A 34 5.91 -8.48 -24.27
C LEU A 34 6.91 -7.64 -25.10
N ASP A 35 8.02 -8.22 -25.57
CA ASP A 35 9.15 -7.51 -26.20
C ASP A 35 9.75 -6.39 -25.32
N ILE A 36 9.47 -6.41 -24.01
CA ILE A 36 10.01 -5.44 -23.06
C ILE A 36 11.42 -5.90 -22.66
N PRO A 37 12.43 -5.01 -22.77
CA PRO A 37 13.78 -5.34 -22.33
C PRO A 37 13.80 -5.78 -20.86
N LEU A 38 14.56 -6.83 -20.56
CA LEU A 38 14.74 -7.37 -19.21
C LEU A 38 15.13 -6.30 -18.17
N ALA A 39 15.91 -5.30 -18.60
CA ALA A 39 16.28 -4.15 -17.78
C ALA A 39 15.07 -3.27 -17.40
N ALA A 40 14.21 -2.94 -18.37
CA ALA A 40 12.99 -2.18 -18.13
C ALA A 40 12.05 -2.94 -17.20
N GLY A 41 11.92 -4.26 -17.38
CA GLY A 41 11.14 -5.11 -16.49
C GLY A 41 11.58 -5.06 -15.03
N LYS A 42 12.88 -5.16 -14.77
CA LYS A 42 13.44 -5.04 -13.43
C LYS A 42 13.11 -3.69 -12.78
N VAL A 43 13.19 -2.60 -13.54
CA VAL A 43 12.84 -1.25 -13.06
C VAL A 43 11.37 -1.19 -12.62
N LEU A 44 10.45 -1.75 -13.40
CA LEU A 44 9.02 -1.78 -13.06
C LEU A 44 8.76 -2.56 -11.76
N ILE A 45 9.45 -3.69 -11.57
CA ILE A 45 9.38 -4.47 -10.32
C ILE A 45 9.84 -3.63 -9.13
N TYR A 46 10.96 -2.92 -9.26
CA TYR A 46 11.45 -2.07 -8.18
C TYR A 46 10.49 -0.92 -7.84
N ILE A 47 9.85 -0.31 -8.85
CA ILE A 47 8.83 0.73 -8.63
C ILE A 47 7.62 0.15 -7.89
N GLY A 48 7.14 -1.03 -8.28
CA GLY A 48 6.06 -1.73 -7.59
C GLY A 48 6.40 -2.05 -6.12
N LEU A 49 7.59 -2.59 -5.88
CA LEU A 49 8.06 -2.89 -4.52
C LEU A 49 8.24 -1.64 -3.66
N PHE A 50 8.78 -0.56 -4.22
CA PHE A 50 9.02 0.67 -3.49
C PHE A 50 7.71 1.38 -3.14
N SER A 51 6.76 1.42 -4.07
CA SER A 51 5.42 1.97 -3.81
C SER A 51 4.64 1.17 -2.76
N SER A 52 4.71 -0.16 -2.83
CA SER A 52 4.20 -1.09 -1.82
C SER A 52 4.77 -0.82 -0.42
N PHE A 53 6.10 -0.66 -0.35
CA PHE A 53 6.81 -0.39 0.89
C PHE A 53 6.38 0.95 1.52
N ILE A 54 6.39 2.04 0.74
CA ILE A 54 5.98 3.37 1.22
C ILE A 54 4.53 3.34 1.72
N ALA A 55 3.61 2.79 0.93
CA ALA A 55 2.20 2.70 1.31
C ALA A 55 2.03 1.94 2.63
N SER A 56 2.70 0.78 2.76
CA SER A 56 2.64 -0.04 3.97
C SER A 56 3.16 0.71 5.19
N VAL A 57 4.35 1.32 5.10
CA VAL A 57 4.96 2.06 6.22
C VAL A 57 4.07 3.22 6.67
N VAL A 58 3.56 4.03 5.74
CA VAL A 58 2.71 5.18 6.10
C VAL A 58 1.42 4.73 6.78
N LEU A 59 0.79 3.66 6.30
CA LEU A 59 -0.43 3.12 6.89
C LEU A 59 -0.19 2.49 8.27
N ILE A 60 0.94 1.80 8.47
CA ILE A 60 1.36 1.28 9.77
C ILE A 60 1.54 2.43 10.77
N VAL A 61 2.25 3.49 10.36
CA VAL A 61 2.42 4.67 11.22
C VAL A 61 1.07 5.29 11.56
N ASP A 62 0.13 5.38 10.62
CA ASP A 62 -1.21 5.92 10.87
C ASP A 62 -1.98 5.12 11.93
N VAL A 63 -2.01 3.77 11.84
CA VAL A 63 -2.75 2.93 12.80
C VAL A 63 -2.16 2.97 14.20
N PHE A 64 -0.83 3.06 14.33
CA PHE A 64 -0.18 3.18 15.64
C PHE A 64 -0.34 4.57 16.22
N THR A 65 -0.15 5.60 15.41
CA THR A 65 -0.21 7.00 15.87
C THR A 65 -1.62 7.38 16.32
N ASN A 66 -2.65 6.81 15.69
CA ASN A 66 -4.04 7.03 16.03
C ASN A 66 -4.62 5.97 16.98
N HIS A 67 -3.80 5.06 17.51
CA HIS A 67 -4.22 4.02 18.47
C HIS A 67 -5.42 3.19 18.00
N ILE A 68 -5.47 2.86 16.70
CA ILE A 68 -6.58 2.11 16.10
C ILE A 68 -6.75 0.74 16.76
N ASN A 69 -7.99 0.37 17.06
CA ASN A 69 -8.36 -0.96 17.54
C ASN A 69 -7.99 -2.01 16.48
N GLY A 70 -7.22 -3.03 16.88
CA GLY A 70 -6.69 -4.02 15.94
C GLY A 70 -5.48 -3.55 15.13
N ARG A 71 -4.76 -2.50 15.54
CA ARG A 71 -3.53 -2.00 14.87
C ARG A 71 -2.52 -3.09 14.48
N TYR A 72 -2.37 -4.14 15.27
CA TYR A 72 -1.47 -5.26 14.96
C TYR A 72 -1.98 -6.10 13.78
N LEU A 73 -3.30 -6.36 13.74
CA LEU A 73 -3.94 -7.07 12.63
C LEU A 73 -3.83 -6.25 11.34
N TRP A 74 -4.07 -4.94 11.42
CA TRP A 74 -3.89 -4.02 10.29
C TRP A 74 -2.45 -3.99 9.81
N THR A 75 -1.47 -3.95 10.72
CA THR A 75 -0.05 -3.98 10.38
C THR A 75 0.31 -5.25 9.63
N LEU A 76 -0.12 -6.42 10.13
CA LEU A 76 0.07 -7.68 9.43
C LEU A 76 -0.59 -7.66 8.05
N ALA A 77 -1.84 -7.19 7.95
CA ALA A 77 -2.55 -7.07 6.69
C ALA A 77 -1.80 -6.18 5.69
N PHE A 78 -1.25 -5.04 6.12
CA PHE A 78 -0.47 -4.15 5.26
C PHE A 78 0.83 -4.82 4.81
N LEU A 79 1.58 -5.46 5.70
CA LEU A 79 2.83 -6.12 5.35
C LEU A 79 2.63 -7.29 4.37
N PHE A 80 1.66 -8.17 4.62
CA PHE A 80 1.42 -9.34 3.76
C PHE A 80 0.78 -8.99 2.41
N SER A 81 -0.02 -7.93 2.35
CA SER A 81 -0.65 -7.49 1.10
C SER A 81 0.17 -6.46 0.34
N GLY A 82 1.35 -6.06 0.84
CA GLY A 82 2.12 -4.96 0.26
C GLY A 82 1.36 -3.64 0.25
N GLY A 83 0.57 -3.38 1.29
CA GLY A 83 -0.25 -2.17 1.40
C GLY A 83 -1.53 -2.19 0.55
N LEU A 84 -1.83 -3.26 -0.21
CA LEU A 84 -3.05 -3.36 -1.02
C LEU A 84 -4.32 -3.31 -0.17
N LEU A 85 -4.35 -4.03 0.96
CA LEU A 85 -5.46 -3.95 1.92
C LEU A 85 -5.56 -2.57 2.58
N GLY A 86 -4.53 -1.74 2.43
CA GLY A 86 -4.55 -0.32 2.74
C GLY A 86 -5.65 0.46 2.04
N PHE A 87 -6.11 0.02 0.86
CA PHE A 87 -7.23 0.66 0.16
C PHE A 87 -8.51 0.65 1.01
N PHE A 88 -8.86 -0.51 1.57
CA PHE A 88 -10.04 -0.69 2.40
C PHE A 88 -9.91 0.06 3.72
N TYR A 89 -8.72 0.06 4.30
CA TYR A 89 -8.42 0.88 5.47
C TYR A 89 -8.63 2.37 5.18
N LEU A 90 -8.04 2.91 4.10
CA LEU A 90 -8.16 4.33 3.75
C LEU A 90 -9.60 4.75 3.49
N ARG A 91 -10.37 3.89 2.81
CA ARG A 91 -11.79 4.13 2.54
C ARG A 91 -12.62 4.15 3.82
N GLY A 92 -12.32 3.25 4.76
CA GLY A 92 -12.99 3.14 6.05
C GLY A 92 -12.33 3.93 7.19
N ARG A 93 -11.30 4.74 6.92
CA ARG A 93 -10.41 5.30 7.95
C ARG A 93 -11.18 6.04 9.04
N ASP A 94 -12.18 6.83 8.65
CA ASP A 94 -12.96 7.63 9.60
C ASP A 94 -13.81 6.75 10.53
N TYR A 95 -14.32 5.62 10.02
CA TYR A 95 -15.00 4.62 10.84
C TYR A 95 -14.03 3.99 11.86
N TYR A 96 -12.84 3.57 11.44
CA TYR A 96 -11.85 2.97 12.35
C TYR A 96 -11.35 3.96 13.41
N LEU A 97 -11.17 5.23 13.03
CA LEU A 97 -10.82 6.29 13.97
C LEU A 97 -11.92 6.55 15.00
N ASN A 98 -13.19 6.57 14.58
CA ASN A 98 -14.32 6.78 15.48
C ASN A 98 -14.58 5.57 16.38
N ALA A 99 -14.34 4.35 15.90
CA ALA A 99 -14.52 3.13 16.69
C ALA A 99 -13.40 2.90 17.72
N SER A 100 -12.31 3.67 17.65
CA SER A 100 -11.12 3.51 18.50
C SER A 100 -10.90 4.66 19.49
N ASN A 101 -11.66 5.75 19.38
CA ASN A 101 -11.64 6.90 20.30
C ASN A 101 -12.99 7.03 21.00
#